data_AF-A0A821H8T3-F1
#
_entry.id   AF-A0A821H8T3-F1
#
_cell.length_a   1.000
_cell.length_b   1.000
_cell.length_c   1.000
_cell.angle_alpha   90.00
_cell.angle_beta   90.00
_cell.angle_gamma   90.00
#
_symmetry.space_group_name_H-M   'P 1'
#
loop_
_entity.id
_entity.type
_entity.pdbx_description
1 polymer ?
#
loop_
_entity_poly.entity_id
_entity_poly.type
_entity_poly.pdbx_seq_one_letter_code
_entity_poly.pdbx_strand_id
1 'polypeptide(L)'
;LRVPYFGAESQIYGKRVTAAAAKHYPLKKIRVVYDVTDRIGRGFQLKDSIADEFKSGVVYEATCSTCNQAYVGQTFRHLNTRIHEHILDLKKFLPQTATVKPSTKSKQRKKKKQQETKTTIKYTGPLTRSKTGKLPPVVVKLNSVDLDNLLDQTNLKQKNENIRIPKSSITKHYIATNHIITEEDFKILHNEQRKYRLKIKESLLIITRAPQLNGTEQSMPLYIYPDGLNTNEQM
;
A
#
# COMPACT_ATOMS: atom_id res chain seq x y z
N LEU A 1 -12.32 -21.95 36.24
CA LEU A 1 -12.26 -20.49 36.48
C LEU A 1 -10.80 -20.08 36.54
N ARG A 2 -10.37 -19.10 35.75
CA ARG A 2 -9.03 -18.51 35.83
C ARG A 2 -9.04 -17.34 36.79
N VAL A 3 -8.11 -17.32 37.73
CA VAL A 3 -8.00 -16.28 38.77
C VAL A 3 -6.57 -15.72 38.74
N PRO A 4 -6.41 -14.40 38.63
CA PRO A 4 -5.13 -13.71 38.86
C PRO A 4 -4.43 -14.14 40.16
N TYR A 5 -3.16 -14.55 40.08
CA TYR A 5 -2.36 -14.87 41.27
C TYR A 5 -1.62 -13.65 41.82
N PHE A 6 -1.98 -13.23 43.03
CA PHE A 6 -1.42 -12.12 43.79
C PHE A 6 -0.93 -12.57 45.18
N GLY A 7 -0.65 -13.87 45.35
CA GLY A 7 -0.28 -14.46 46.64
C GLY A 7 -1.46 -15.01 47.42
N ALA A 8 -1.44 -14.87 48.76
CA ALA A 8 -2.41 -15.47 49.66
C ALA A 8 -3.86 -14.99 49.41
N GLU A 9 -4.03 -13.71 49.07
CA GLU A 9 -5.33 -13.10 48.79
C GLU A 9 -6.07 -13.81 47.64
N SER A 10 -5.35 -14.18 46.58
CA SER A 10 -5.94 -14.94 45.46
C SER A 10 -6.45 -16.30 45.91
N GLN A 11 -5.78 -16.95 46.86
CA GLN A 11 -6.20 -18.24 47.39
C GLN A 11 -7.47 -18.10 48.23
N ILE A 12 -7.57 -17.05 49.05
CA ILE A 12 -8.77 -16.71 49.82
C ILE A 12 -9.94 -16.48 48.86
N TYR A 13 -9.72 -15.66 47.82
CA TYR A 13 -10.71 -15.40 46.78
C TYR A 13 -11.16 -16.69 46.08
N GLY A 14 -10.22 -17.53 45.64
CA GLY A 14 -10.53 -18.80 44.98
C GLY A 14 -11.38 -19.73 45.84
N LYS A 15 -11.10 -19.79 47.16
CA LYS A 15 -11.92 -20.55 48.12
C LYS A 15 -13.34 -19.98 48.23
N ARG A 16 -13.47 -18.66 48.38
CA ARG A 16 -14.78 -17.98 48.49
C ARG A 16 -15.62 -18.18 47.24
N VAL A 17 -15.02 -18.06 46.06
CA VAL A 17 -15.71 -18.29 44.78
C VAL A 17 -16.12 -19.75 44.63
N THR A 18 -15.27 -20.70 45.03
CA THR A 18 -15.62 -22.13 44.98
C THR A 18 -16.78 -22.45 45.93
N ALA A 19 -16.79 -21.87 47.13
CA ALA A 19 -17.88 -22.04 48.10
C ALA A 19 -19.20 -21.42 47.60
N ALA A 20 -19.14 -20.21 47.03
CA ALA A 20 -20.31 -19.56 46.43
C ALA A 20 -20.85 -20.37 45.23
N ALA A 21 -19.96 -20.88 44.39
CA ALA A 21 -20.34 -21.71 43.24
C ALA A 21 -21.01 -23.02 43.67
N ALA A 22 -20.53 -23.67 44.74
CA ALA A 22 -21.15 -24.88 45.27
C ALA A 22 -22.58 -24.63 45.79
N LYS A 23 -22.85 -23.43 46.35
CA LYS A 23 -24.18 -23.04 46.83
C LYS A 23 -25.19 -22.84 45.69
N HIS A 24 -24.77 -22.20 44.59
CA HIS A 24 -25.66 -21.88 43.48
C HIS A 24 -25.73 -22.97 42.40
N TYR A 25 -24.67 -23.76 42.24
CA TYR A 25 -24.56 -24.78 41.20
C TYR A 25 -24.00 -26.11 41.76
N PRO A 26 -24.78 -26.84 42.57
CA PRO A 26 -24.33 -28.07 43.24
C PRO A 26 -23.93 -29.20 42.27
N LEU A 27 -24.40 -29.15 41.02
CA LEU A 27 -24.17 -30.18 40.00
C LEU A 27 -22.81 -30.06 39.28
N LYS A 28 -22.06 -28.95 39.44
CA LYS A 28 -20.79 -28.73 38.72
C LYS A 28 -19.66 -28.31 39.64
N LYS A 29 -18.63 -29.15 39.74
CA LYS A 29 -17.38 -28.81 40.45
C LYS A 29 -16.54 -27.83 39.62
N ILE A 30 -16.41 -26.60 40.11
CA ILE A 30 -15.57 -25.58 39.47
C ILE A 30 -14.11 -25.77 39.90
N ARG A 31 -13.21 -25.92 38.92
CA ARG A 31 -11.76 -25.90 39.14
C ARG A 31 -11.25 -24.46 39.06
N VAL A 32 -10.57 -23.99 40.10
CA VAL A 32 -9.84 -22.72 40.09
C VAL A 32 -8.42 -22.97 39.57
N VAL A 33 -8.01 -22.20 38.58
CA VAL A 33 -6.66 -22.19 38.01
C VAL A 33 -6.09 -20.80 38.25
N TYR A 34 -4.95 -20.73 38.93
CA TYR A 34 -4.28 -19.46 39.20
C TYR A 34 -3.32 -19.12 38.06
N ASP A 35 -3.56 -17.98 37.42
CA ASP A 35 -2.73 -17.51 36.31
C ASP A 35 -1.92 -16.28 36.76
N VAL A 36 -0.67 -16.21 36.33
CA VAL A 36 0.18 -15.04 36.51
C VAL A 36 -0.34 -13.91 35.61
N THR A 37 -0.64 -12.76 36.21
CA THR A 37 -1.19 -11.59 35.51
C THR A 37 -0.19 -10.93 34.58
N ASP A 38 1.04 -10.75 35.04
CA ASP A 38 2.14 -10.12 34.30
C ASP A 38 3.33 -11.06 34.19
N ARG A 39 3.33 -11.84 33.11
CA ARG A 39 4.54 -12.54 32.68
C ARG A 39 5.57 -11.51 32.26
N ILE A 40 6.85 -11.73 32.57
CA ILE A 40 7.96 -10.85 32.16
C ILE A 40 7.85 -10.49 30.66
N GLY A 41 7.51 -11.45 29.80
CA GLY A 41 7.32 -11.22 28.36
C GLY A 41 6.18 -10.27 27.96
N ARG A 42 5.32 -9.84 28.89
CA ARG A 42 4.31 -8.79 28.66
C ARG A 42 4.89 -7.38 28.84
N GLY A 43 5.84 -7.21 29.77
CA GLY A 43 6.52 -5.93 30.01
C GLY A 43 7.73 -5.68 29.11
N PHE A 44 8.34 -6.75 28.57
CA PHE A 44 9.50 -6.66 27.69
C PHE A 44 9.14 -7.15 26.30
N GLN A 45 8.92 -6.22 25.36
CA GLN A 45 8.86 -6.55 23.94
C GLN A 45 10.26 -7.02 23.53
N LEU A 46 10.40 -8.32 23.23
CA LEU A 46 11.69 -8.90 22.82
C LEU A 46 12.20 -8.31 21.49
N LYS A 47 11.30 -7.80 20.65
CA LYS A 47 11.60 -7.23 19.34
C LYS A 47 10.97 -5.85 19.21
N ASP A 48 11.64 -5.00 18.44
CA ASP A 48 11.11 -3.70 18.06
C ASP A 48 9.86 -3.83 17.20
N SER A 49 8.96 -2.84 17.32
CA SER A 49 7.80 -2.73 16.45
C SER A 49 8.25 -2.48 15.01
N ILE A 50 7.78 -3.31 14.09
CA ILE A 50 8.04 -3.17 12.66
C ILE A 50 7.13 -2.07 12.13
N ALA A 51 7.70 -1.05 11.49
CA ALA A 51 6.94 0.00 10.83
C ALA A 51 6.03 -0.57 9.73
N ASP A 52 4.92 0.11 9.47
CA ASP A 52 3.85 -0.41 8.61
C ASP A 52 4.34 -0.72 7.19
N GLU A 53 5.25 0.08 6.65
CA GLU A 53 5.77 -0.12 5.29
C GLU A 53 6.57 -1.44 5.16
N PHE A 54 7.13 -1.94 6.26
CA PHE A 54 7.90 -3.17 6.30
C PHE A 54 7.07 -4.39 6.74
N LYS A 55 5.76 -4.25 6.95
CA LYS A 55 4.89 -5.40 7.26
C LYS A 55 4.64 -6.24 6.01
N SER A 56 4.60 -7.55 6.19
CA SER A 56 4.27 -8.56 5.18
C SER A 56 2.93 -9.23 5.49
N GLY A 57 2.33 -9.83 4.47
CA GLY A 57 1.03 -10.50 4.59
C GLY A 57 -0.06 -9.49 4.93
N VAL A 58 -0.13 -8.40 4.16
CA VAL A 58 -1.07 -7.30 4.44
C VAL A 58 -2.05 -7.11 3.30
N VAL A 59 -3.28 -6.76 3.65
CA VAL A 59 -4.24 -6.14 2.74
C VAL A 59 -4.15 -4.64 2.98
N TYR A 60 -3.87 -3.90 1.91
CA TYR A 60 -3.73 -2.45 1.93
C TYR A 60 -4.77 -1.78 1.03
N GLU A 61 -4.99 -0.51 1.30
CA GLU A 61 -5.81 0.40 0.53
C GLU A 61 -4.91 1.53 0.01
N ALA A 62 -5.05 1.89 -1.25
CA ALA A 62 -4.41 3.05 -1.85
C ALA A 62 -5.51 4.01 -2.29
N THR A 63 -5.56 5.19 -1.69
CA THR A 63 -6.61 6.19 -1.96
C THR A 63 -6.05 7.33 -2.79
N CYS A 64 -6.71 7.70 -3.88
CA CYS A 64 -6.33 8.90 -4.61
C CYS A 64 -6.75 10.15 -3.84
N SER A 65 -5.81 11.03 -3.51
CA SER A 65 -6.08 12.29 -2.80
C SER A 65 -6.95 13.28 -3.58
N THR A 66 -6.94 13.21 -4.91
CA THR A 66 -7.64 14.17 -5.78
C THR A 66 -9.09 13.77 -6.06
N CYS A 67 -9.37 12.48 -6.23
CA CYS A 67 -10.71 11.99 -6.60
C CYS A 67 -11.32 11.01 -5.59
N ASN A 68 -10.63 10.72 -4.48
CA ASN A 68 -11.05 9.81 -3.41
C ASN A 68 -11.40 8.38 -3.87
N GLN A 69 -10.99 7.99 -5.08
CA GLN A 69 -11.14 6.62 -5.54
C GLN A 69 -10.12 5.73 -4.84
N ALA A 70 -10.57 4.57 -4.40
CA ALA A 70 -9.75 3.62 -3.66
C ALA A 70 -9.39 2.39 -4.52
N TYR A 71 -8.19 1.86 -4.28
CA TYR A 71 -7.74 0.56 -4.73
C TYR A 71 -7.44 -0.31 -3.51
N VAL A 72 -8.03 -1.51 -3.45
CA VAL A 72 -7.72 -2.50 -2.40
C VAL A 72 -6.88 -3.62 -3.01
N GLY A 73 -5.74 -3.92 -2.39
CA GLY A 73 -4.88 -5.00 -2.83
C GLY A 73 -4.22 -5.74 -1.67
N GLN A 74 -3.73 -6.95 -1.93
CA GLN A 74 -2.89 -7.69 -0.98
C GLN A 74 -1.43 -7.78 -1.42
N THR A 75 -0.56 -8.01 -0.43
CA THR A 75 0.82 -8.46 -0.67
C THR A 75 1.29 -9.41 0.42
N PHE A 76 1.96 -10.48 0.00
CA PHE A 76 2.69 -11.36 0.91
C PHE A 76 4.14 -10.88 1.15
N ARG A 77 4.66 -10.03 0.26
CA ARG A 77 5.96 -9.35 0.44
C ARG A 77 5.77 -8.15 1.38
N HIS A 78 6.84 -7.43 1.67
CA HIS A 78 6.75 -6.13 2.35
C HIS A 78 5.87 -5.15 1.57
N LEU A 79 5.07 -4.35 2.27
CA LEU A 79 4.21 -3.33 1.66
C LEU A 79 5.02 -2.36 0.80
N ASN A 80 6.16 -1.88 1.30
CA ASN A 80 7.07 -0.98 0.58
C ASN A 80 7.48 -1.54 -0.80
N THR A 81 7.82 -2.82 -0.88
CA THR A 81 8.14 -3.47 -2.18
C THR A 81 6.97 -3.37 -3.16
N ARG A 82 5.74 -3.57 -2.69
CA ARG A 82 4.54 -3.50 -3.54
C ARG A 82 4.23 -2.06 -3.97
N ILE A 83 4.42 -1.08 -3.07
CA ILE A 83 4.30 0.35 -3.38
C ILE A 83 5.31 0.71 -4.47
N HIS A 84 6.57 0.31 -4.31
CA HIS A 84 7.62 0.57 -5.28
C HIS A 84 7.34 -0.03 -6.65
N GLU A 85 6.78 -1.25 -6.71
CA GLU A 85 6.33 -1.87 -7.97
C GLU A 85 5.29 -0.99 -8.71
N HIS A 86 4.31 -0.43 -7.98
CA HIS A 86 3.31 0.48 -8.56
C HIS A 86 3.94 1.79 -9.06
N ILE A 87 4.84 2.38 -8.27
CA ILE A 87 5.54 3.63 -8.65
C ILE A 87 6.45 3.42 -9.86
N LEU A 88 7.18 2.30 -9.91
CA LEU A 88 8.01 1.97 -11.08
C LEU A 88 7.15 1.76 -12.33
N ASP A 89 5.94 1.24 -12.20
CA ASP A 89 5.02 1.12 -13.32
C ASP A 89 4.53 2.49 -13.80
N LEU A 90 4.17 3.39 -12.88
CA LEU A 90 3.81 4.79 -13.16
C LEU A 90 4.93 5.57 -13.85
N LYS A 91 6.17 5.42 -13.38
CA LYS A 91 7.35 6.11 -13.94
C LYS A 91 7.59 5.83 -15.43
N LYS A 92 7.04 4.74 -15.98
CA LYS A 92 7.12 4.46 -17.42
C LYS A 92 6.22 5.36 -18.26
N PHE A 93 5.21 5.98 -17.66
CA PHE A 93 4.21 6.82 -18.31
C PHE A 93 4.35 8.30 -17.95
N LEU A 94 5.05 8.62 -16.86
CA LEU A 94 5.42 9.99 -16.55
C LEU A 94 6.29 10.55 -17.68
N PRO A 95 6.03 11.80 -18.12
CA PRO A 95 6.91 12.46 -19.07
C PRO A 95 8.31 12.50 -18.48
N GLN A 96 9.30 12.03 -19.23
CA GLN A 96 10.71 12.12 -18.84
C GLN A 96 11.06 13.61 -18.77
N THR A 97 10.95 14.23 -17.60
CA THR A 97 11.67 15.47 -17.35
C THR A 97 13.14 15.13 -17.54
N ALA A 98 13.81 15.77 -18.50
CA ALA A 98 15.20 15.51 -18.84
C ALA A 98 16.08 15.56 -17.58
N THR A 99 16.34 14.42 -16.97
CA THR A 99 17.23 14.33 -15.82
C THR A 99 18.65 14.42 -16.32
N VAL A 100 19.29 15.55 -16.01
CA VAL A 100 20.76 15.67 -15.93
C VAL A 100 21.27 14.44 -15.17
N LYS A 101 22.10 13.64 -15.84
CA LYS A 101 22.69 12.42 -15.27
C LYS A 101 23.48 12.78 -14.01
N PRO A 102 23.31 12.08 -12.88
CA PRO A 102 24.24 12.18 -11.76
C PRO A 102 25.61 11.68 -12.23
N SER A 103 26.62 12.54 -12.16
CA SER A 103 28.01 12.16 -12.40
C SER A 103 28.38 10.98 -11.50
N THR A 104 28.87 9.90 -12.12
CA THR A 104 29.41 8.72 -11.46
C THR A 104 30.45 9.11 -10.40
N LYS A 105 30.13 8.95 -9.11
CA LYS A 105 31.17 8.91 -8.07
C LYS A 105 31.81 7.53 -8.08
N SER A 106 32.98 7.47 -8.70
CA SER A 106 33.94 6.39 -8.54
C SER A 106 34.27 6.18 -7.06
N LYS A 107 34.29 4.91 -6.64
CA LYS A 107 34.74 4.48 -5.32
C LYS A 107 36.21 4.86 -5.13
N GLN A 108 36.51 5.72 -4.16
CA GLN A 108 37.80 5.72 -3.49
C GLN A 108 37.62 5.76 -1.96
N ARG A 109 38.50 5.01 -1.31
CA ARG A 109 38.44 4.52 0.07
C ARG A 109 39.43 5.32 0.91
N LYS A 110 39.02 5.73 2.13
CA LYS A 110 39.84 6.24 3.28
C LYS A 110 40.48 7.63 3.04
N LYS A 111 40.60 8.57 4.01
CA LYS A 111 40.74 8.54 5.48
C LYS A 111 40.32 9.92 6.07
N LYS A 112 40.09 9.91 7.39
CA LYS A 112 39.62 10.95 8.34
C LYS A 112 40.64 12.08 8.61
N LYS A 113 40.23 13.37 8.68
CA LYS A 113 40.35 14.30 9.86
C LYS A 113 40.12 15.81 9.54
N GLN A 114 39.39 16.44 10.46
CA GLN A 114 39.49 17.82 11.04
C GLN A 114 39.15 19.05 10.15
N GLN A 115 38.08 19.78 10.53
CA GLN A 115 38.09 21.14 11.14
C GLN A 115 38.33 22.23 10.06
N GLU A 116 37.65 23.37 9.94
CA GLU A 116 36.71 24.13 10.75
C GLU A 116 36.25 25.32 9.86
N THR A 117 35.16 25.99 10.24
CA THR A 117 34.87 27.44 10.06
C THR A 117 34.22 28.01 8.77
N LYS A 118 33.09 28.70 9.06
CA LYS A 118 32.69 30.07 8.69
C LYS A 118 32.12 30.36 7.29
N THR A 119 30.79 30.45 7.29
CA THR A 119 29.94 31.57 6.83
C THR A 119 30.56 32.64 5.94
N THR A 120 30.00 32.86 4.75
CA THR A 120 29.69 34.21 4.23
C THR A 120 28.54 34.13 3.23
N ILE A 121 27.40 34.69 3.63
CA ILE A 121 26.28 35.04 2.76
C ILE A 121 26.67 36.35 2.08
N LYS A 122 26.55 36.44 0.75
CA LYS A 122 26.48 37.72 0.03
C LYS A 122 25.17 37.77 -0.74
N TYR A 123 24.20 38.50 -0.18
CA TYR A 123 23.11 39.09 -0.93
C TYR A 123 23.61 40.40 -1.53
N THR A 124 23.39 40.60 -2.84
CA THR A 124 23.31 41.95 -3.43
C THR A 124 21.96 42.03 -4.12
N GLY A 125 21.10 42.88 -3.55
CA GLY A 125 19.81 43.27 -4.11
C GLY A 125 19.93 44.23 -5.29
N PRO A 126 18.83 44.92 -5.66
CA PRO A 126 18.32 44.94 -7.02
C PRO A 126 18.57 46.26 -7.75
N LEU A 127 18.54 46.23 -9.09
CA LEU A 127 18.47 47.44 -9.92
C LEU A 127 17.41 47.36 -11.01
N THR A 128 16.76 48.50 -11.15
CA THR A 128 15.51 48.88 -11.82
C THR A 128 15.57 49.03 -13.36
N ARG A 129 14.42 48.75 -14.01
CA ARG A 129 13.64 49.59 -14.98
C ARG A 129 14.09 49.78 -16.46
N SER A 130 13.15 49.37 -17.36
CA SER A 130 12.80 49.89 -18.72
C SER A 130 13.76 49.58 -19.90
N LYS A 131 13.37 49.37 -21.16
CA LYS A 131 12.25 49.84 -22.01
C LYS A 131 11.93 48.85 -23.17
N THR A 132 10.69 48.95 -23.67
CA THR A 132 10.11 48.73 -25.01
C THR A 132 10.94 48.12 -26.17
N GLY A 133 10.37 47.12 -26.84
CA GLY A 133 10.67 46.73 -28.23
C GLY A 133 9.61 45.78 -28.80
N LYS A 134 8.90 46.20 -29.86
CA LYS A 134 7.93 45.41 -30.64
C LYS A 134 8.66 44.42 -31.56
N LEU A 135 8.12 43.22 -31.74
CA LEU A 135 8.50 42.27 -32.82
C LEU A 135 7.23 41.84 -33.60
N PRO A 136 7.33 41.63 -34.93
CA PRO A 136 6.20 41.53 -35.87
C PRO A 136 5.50 40.15 -35.90
N PRO A 137 4.29 40.06 -36.50
CA PRO A 137 3.53 38.82 -36.58
C PRO A 137 4.02 37.95 -37.75
N VAL A 138 4.37 36.69 -37.46
CA VAL A 138 4.66 35.69 -38.49
C VAL A 138 3.37 34.92 -38.79
N VAL A 139 2.83 35.19 -39.98
CA VAL A 139 1.72 34.47 -40.61
C VAL A 139 2.30 33.26 -41.34
N VAL A 140 1.78 32.05 -41.08
CA VAL A 140 2.01 30.89 -41.93
C VAL A 140 0.66 30.37 -42.44
N LYS A 141 0.54 30.30 -43.76
CA LYS A 141 -0.63 29.92 -44.56
C LYS A 141 -1.01 28.45 -44.36
N LEU A 142 -2.30 28.17 -44.22
CA LEU A 142 -2.89 26.86 -44.52
C LEU A 142 -3.11 26.77 -46.03
N ASN A 143 -2.67 25.67 -46.64
CA ASN A 143 -3.16 25.25 -47.96
C ASN A 143 -4.04 24.01 -47.76
N SER A 144 -5.29 24.14 -48.20
CA SER A 144 -6.21 23.05 -48.53
C SER A 144 -5.74 22.27 -49.77
N VAL A 145 -6.49 21.22 -50.15
CA VAL A 145 -6.41 20.38 -51.37
C VAL A 145 -5.64 19.06 -51.14
N ASP A 146 -6.14 17.84 -51.34
CA ASP A 146 -7.46 17.31 -51.74
C ASP A 146 -7.58 15.87 -51.19
N LEU A 147 -8.81 15.50 -50.86
CA LEU A 147 -9.23 14.13 -50.60
C LEU A 147 -9.48 13.50 -51.99
N ASP A 148 -8.60 12.61 -52.45
CA ASP A 148 -8.89 11.53 -53.40
C ASP A 148 -7.56 10.88 -53.87
N ASN A 149 -7.12 9.84 -53.18
CA ASN A 149 -6.43 8.72 -53.84
C ASN A 149 -6.69 7.43 -53.07
N LEU A 150 -7.41 6.58 -53.78
CA LEU A 150 -8.02 5.32 -53.40
C LEU A 150 -6.95 4.22 -53.40
N LEU A 151 -7.04 3.31 -52.41
CA LEU A 151 -6.51 1.93 -52.44
C LEU A 151 -5.05 1.76 -52.89
N ASP A 152 -4.14 1.75 -51.92
CA ASP A 152 -2.92 0.96 -52.05
C ASP A 152 -2.68 0.14 -50.77
N GLN A 153 -3.37 -1.01 -50.72
CA GLN A 153 -3.00 -2.10 -49.83
C GLN A 153 -1.63 -2.61 -50.29
N THR A 154 -0.55 -2.20 -49.63
CA THR A 154 0.67 -2.99 -49.37
C THR A 154 1.84 -2.11 -48.89
N ASN A 155 1.71 -1.47 -47.72
CA ASN A 155 2.91 -1.04 -46.96
C ASN A 155 2.68 -0.92 -45.43
N LEU A 156 2.01 -1.91 -44.84
CA LEU A 156 2.04 -2.14 -43.39
C LEU A 156 3.19 -3.09 -43.03
N LYS A 157 4.42 -2.70 -43.35
CA LYS A 157 5.63 -3.36 -42.82
C LYS A 157 6.22 -2.48 -41.71
N GLN A 158 5.78 -2.80 -40.48
CA GLN A 158 6.53 -2.72 -39.23
C GLN A 158 7.23 -1.38 -38.91
N LYS A 159 6.49 -0.46 -38.31
CA LYS A 159 7.02 0.33 -37.19
C LYS A 159 6.51 -0.28 -35.89
N ASN A 160 7.24 -1.28 -35.39
CA ASN A 160 7.04 -1.83 -34.04
C ASN A 160 7.50 -0.80 -33.00
N GLU A 161 6.67 0.19 -32.70
CA GLU A 161 6.82 0.96 -31.47
C GLU A 161 6.36 0.07 -30.30
N ASN A 162 7.23 -0.15 -29.30
CA ASN A 162 6.90 -0.90 -28.10
C ASN A 162 5.78 -0.18 -27.32
N ILE A 163 4.51 -0.53 -27.57
CA ILE A 163 3.35 0.02 -26.85
C ILE A 163 3.51 -0.33 -25.36
N ARG A 164 3.72 0.70 -24.52
CA ARG A 164 3.83 0.53 -23.07
C ARG A 164 2.43 0.27 -22.51
N ILE A 165 2.16 -0.95 -22.04
CA ILE A 165 0.86 -1.33 -21.47
C ILE A 165 0.90 -1.14 -19.95
N PRO A 166 -0.04 -0.39 -19.34
CA PRO A 166 -0.09 -0.21 -17.90
C PRO A 166 -0.47 -1.51 -17.20
N LYS A 167 0.35 -1.94 -16.23
CA LYS A 167 0.16 -3.21 -15.54
C LYS A 167 -0.73 -3.08 -14.31
N SER A 168 -0.56 -2.01 -13.53
CA SER A 168 -1.32 -1.82 -12.29
C SER A 168 -2.60 -1.01 -12.52
N SER A 169 -3.63 -1.27 -11.71
CA SER A 169 -4.85 -0.45 -11.71
C SER A 169 -4.57 1.01 -11.35
N ILE A 170 -3.60 1.24 -10.47
CA ILE A 170 -3.14 2.58 -10.07
C ILE A 170 -2.55 3.32 -11.30
N THR A 171 -1.77 2.62 -12.13
CA THR A 171 -1.22 3.18 -13.38
C THR A 171 -2.32 3.50 -14.38
N LYS A 172 -3.33 2.62 -14.52
CA LYS A 172 -4.49 2.86 -15.38
C LYS A 172 -5.26 4.10 -14.94
N HIS A 173 -5.46 4.26 -13.63
CA HIS A 173 -6.09 5.44 -13.04
C HIS A 173 -5.32 6.74 -13.38
N TYR A 174 -3.99 6.73 -13.22
CA TYR A 174 -3.16 7.88 -13.61
C TYR A 174 -3.31 8.22 -15.09
N ILE A 175 -3.29 7.23 -15.99
CA ILE A 175 -3.44 7.50 -17.43
C ILE A 175 -4.81 8.11 -17.76
N ALA A 176 -5.86 7.67 -17.07
CA ALA A 176 -7.22 8.15 -17.31
C ALA A 176 -7.50 9.54 -16.71
N THR A 177 -6.89 9.87 -15.57
CA THR A 177 -7.25 11.06 -14.77
C THR A 177 -6.10 12.04 -14.54
N ASN A 178 -4.87 11.64 -14.83
CA ASN A 178 -3.63 12.34 -14.50
C ASN A 178 -3.39 12.58 -12.99
N HIS A 179 -4.09 11.84 -12.12
CA HIS A 179 -3.88 11.90 -10.67
C HIS A 179 -2.77 10.95 -10.21
N ILE A 180 -1.94 11.41 -9.28
CA ILE A 180 -0.79 10.67 -8.76
C ILE A 180 -1.11 10.17 -7.35
N ILE A 181 -0.95 8.87 -7.12
CA ILE A 181 -0.99 8.25 -5.79
C ILE A 181 0.45 8.12 -5.29
N THR A 182 0.73 8.73 -4.15
CA THR A 182 2.04 8.78 -3.48
C THR A 182 2.20 7.65 -2.47
N GLU A 183 3.40 7.51 -1.88
CA GLU A 183 3.67 6.46 -0.87
C GLU A 183 2.84 6.65 0.41
N GLU A 184 2.48 7.88 0.74
CA GLU A 184 1.72 8.25 1.93
C GLU A 184 0.22 7.92 1.82
N ASP A 185 -0.27 7.72 0.58
CA ASP A 185 -1.67 7.40 0.28
C ASP A 185 -2.00 5.91 0.52
N PHE A 186 -1.02 5.12 0.99
CA PHE A 186 -1.18 3.69 1.26
C PHE A 186 -1.44 3.43 2.75
N LYS A 187 -2.51 2.69 3.03
CA LYS A 187 -2.93 2.33 4.38
C LYS A 187 -3.13 0.82 4.54
N ILE A 188 -2.61 0.24 5.62
CA ILE A 188 -2.89 -1.16 5.95
C ILE A 188 -4.30 -1.28 6.52
N LEU A 189 -5.09 -2.18 5.93
CA LEU A 189 -6.41 -2.54 6.43
C LEU A 189 -6.34 -3.76 7.36
N HIS A 190 -5.67 -4.82 6.92
CA HIS A 190 -5.62 -6.09 7.64
C HIS A 190 -4.23 -6.73 7.51
N ASN A 191 -3.82 -7.49 8.54
CA ASN A 191 -2.65 -8.38 8.48
C ASN A 191 -3.10 -9.85 8.56
N GLU A 192 -2.43 -10.72 7.79
CA GLU A 192 -2.63 -12.16 7.77
C GLU A 192 -1.42 -12.87 7.17
N GLN A 193 -0.82 -13.76 7.97
CA GLN A 193 0.38 -14.52 7.57
C GLN A 193 0.04 -15.77 6.74
N ARG A 194 -1.23 -16.20 6.73
CA ARG A 194 -1.68 -17.31 5.87
C ARG A 194 -2.20 -16.79 4.54
N LYS A 195 -1.49 -17.09 3.45
CA LYS A 195 -1.81 -16.63 2.08
C LYS A 195 -3.28 -16.83 1.68
N TYR A 196 -3.86 -17.99 1.99
CA TYR A 196 -5.27 -18.28 1.70
C TYR A 196 -6.24 -17.34 2.44
N ARG A 197 -6.05 -17.16 3.77
CA ARG A 197 -6.85 -16.24 4.58
C ARG A 197 -6.67 -14.79 4.15
N LEU A 198 -5.48 -14.43 3.67
CA LEU A 198 -5.19 -13.09 3.15
C LEU A 198 -6.03 -12.79 1.90
N LYS A 199 -6.14 -13.76 0.98
CA LYS A 199 -7.01 -13.64 -0.20
C LYS A 199 -8.48 -13.57 0.16
N ILE A 200 -8.93 -14.34 1.16
CA ILE A 200 -10.31 -14.23 1.68
C ILE A 200 -10.56 -12.83 2.20
N LYS A 201 -9.68 -12.30 3.06
CA LYS A 201 -9.80 -10.96 3.64
C LYS A 201 -9.85 -9.88 2.55
N GLU A 202 -8.98 -9.96 1.56
CA GLU A 202 -9.00 -9.05 0.41
C GLU A 202 -10.32 -9.16 -0.37
N SER A 203 -10.77 -10.37 -0.70
CA SER A 203 -12.02 -10.60 -1.43
C SER A 203 -13.23 -10.04 -0.69
N LEU A 204 -13.32 -10.31 0.62
CA LEU A 204 -14.36 -9.73 1.48
C LEU A 204 -14.32 -8.21 1.48
N LEU A 205 -13.13 -7.60 1.53
CA LEU A 205 -13.00 -6.15 1.50
C LEU A 205 -13.41 -5.55 0.16
N ILE A 206 -13.05 -6.18 -0.96
CA ILE A 206 -13.48 -5.72 -2.29
C ILE A 206 -15.00 -5.81 -2.43
N ILE A 207 -15.60 -6.93 -2.02
CA ILE A 207 -17.06 -7.14 -2.08
C ILE A 207 -17.78 -6.13 -1.16
N THR A 208 -17.29 -5.93 0.06
CA THR A 208 -17.96 -5.07 1.05
C THR A 208 -17.81 -3.59 0.73
N ARG A 209 -16.65 -3.16 0.24
CA ARG A 209 -16.34 -1.73 0.01
C ARG A 209 -16.53 -1.27 -1.43
N ALA A 210 -16.57 -2.20 -2.40
CA ALA A 210 -16.66 -1.91 -3.83
C ALA A 210 -15.71 -0.77 -4.31
N PRO A 211 -14.38 -0.89 -4.07
CA PRO A 211 -13.41 0.14 -4.44
C PRO A 211 -13.37 0.39 -5.95
N GLN A 212 -13.43 1.64 -6.38
CA GLN A 212 -13.66 2.02 -7.79
C GLN A 212 -12.47 1.71 -8.71
N LEU A 213 -11.26 1.61 -8.16
CA LEU A 213 -10.06 1.31 -8.95
C LEU A 213 -9.84 -0.19 -9.15
N ASN A 214 -10.58 -1.05 -8.45
CA ASN A 214 -10.46 -2.49 -8.59
C ASN A 214 -11.21 -2.95 -9.84
N GLY A 215 -10.48 -3.54 -10.80
CA GLY A 215 -11.11 -4.16 -11.98
C GLY A 215 -11.62 -5.58 -11.73
N THR A 216 -11.31 -6.16 -10.57
CA THR A 216 -11.72 -7.52 -10.18
C THR A 216 -12.66 -7.44 -8.98
N GLU A 217 -13.74 -8.21 -8.99
CA GLU A 217 -14.71 -8.28 -7.88
C GLU A 217 -14.15 -8.98 -6.63
N GLN A 218 -13.26 -9.96 -6.81
CA GLN A 218 -12.64 -10.71 -5.72
C GLN A 218 -11.33 -11.37 -6.16
N SER A 219 -10.45 -11.63 -5.19
CA SER A 219 -9.17 -12.34 -5.42
C SER A 219 -9.27 -13.85 -5.27
N MET A 220 -10.31 -14.33 -4.60
CA MET A 220 -10.63 -15.74 -4.41
C MET A 220 -12.15 -15.90 -4.36
N PRO A 221 -12.73 -16.84 -5.12
CA PRO A 221 -14.17 -17.07 -5.10
C PRO A 221 -14.61 -17.50 -3.69
N LEU A 222 -15.61 -16.79 -3.16
CA LEU A 222 -16.23 -17.11 -1.88
C LEU A 222 -17.51 -17.89 -2.12
N TYR A 223 -17.42 -19.22 -2.04
CA TYR A 223 -18.58 -20.09 -2.05
C TYR A 223 -19.20 -20.13 -0.66
N ILE A 224 -20.36 -19.52 -0.50
CA ILE A 224 -21.21 -19.67 0.68
C ILE A 224 -22.15 -20.83 0.36
N TYR A 225 -22.13 -21.88 1.18
CA TYR A 225 -23.08 -22.99 1.07
C TYR A 225 -24.26 -22.68 2.01
N PRO A 226 -25.37 -22.11 1.49
CA PRO A 226 -26.50 -21.69 2.33
C PRO A 226 -27.13 -22.89 3.07
N ASP A 227 -27.15 -24.05 2.42
CA ASP A 227 -27.79 -25.27 2.93
C ASP A 227 -26.82 -26.19 3.70
N GLY A 228 -25.56 -25.76 3.90
CA GLY A 228 -24.50 -26.59 4.48
C GLY A 228 -23.93 -27.62 3.50
N LEU A 229 -22.85 -28.29 3.89
CA LEU A 229 -22.34 -29.45 3.15
C LEU A 229 -23.29 -30.62 3.44
N ASN A 230 -24.17 -30.93 2.50
CA ASN A 230 -25.05 -32.10 2.59
C ASN A 230 -24.18 -33.36 2.68
N THR A 231 -24.06 -33.93 3.88
CA THR A 231 -23.28 -35.17 4.12
C THR A 231 -23.98 -36.43 3.62
N ASN A 232 -25.13 -36.29 2.93
CA ASN A 232 -26.03 -37.40 2.63
C ASN A 232 -26.00 -37.82 1.15
N GLU A 233 -25.07 -37.32 0.33
CA GLU A 233 -24.92 -37.74 -1.08
C GLU A 233 -23.69 -38.62 -1.30
N GLN A 234 -23.53 -39.70 -0.51
CA GLN A 234 -22.74 -40.87 -0.90
C GLN A 234 -23.25 -42.12 -0.18
N MET A 235 -24.21 -42.84 -0.78
CA MET A 235 -24.25 -44.30 -0.90
C MET A 235 -25.07 -44.67 -2.13
#